data_AF-G7W1U1-F1
#
_entry.id   AF-G7W1U1-F1
#
_cell.length_a   1.000
_cell.length_b   1.000
_cell.length_c   1.000
_cell.angle_alpha   90.00
_cell.angle_beta   90.00
_cell.angle_gamma   90.00
#
_symmetry.space_group_name_H-M   'P 1'
#
loop_
_entity.id
_entity.type
_entity.pdbx_description
1 polymer ?
#
loop_
_entity_poly.entity_id
_entity_poly.type
_entity_poly.pdbx_seq_one_letter_code
_entity_poly.pdbx_strand_id
1 'polypeptide(L)' 'MLAGTEETPGEFEIYQGRSYKSYRGMGSISAMKIGSKDRYFQDDDKKLVPEGIEGRVA' A
#
# COMPACT_ATOMS: atom_id res chain seq x y z
N MET A 1 13.93 7.99 -0.67
CA MET A 1 12.64 7.26 -0.68
C MET A 1 12.48 6.68 -2.08
N LEU A 2 12.11 5.39 -2.21
CA LEU A 2 12.13 4.70 -3.51
C LEU A 2 10.73 4.58 -4.16
N ALA A 3 9.66 4.58 -3.36
CA ALA A 3 8.29 4.36 -3.85
C ALA A 3 7.73 5.45 -4.79
N GLY A 4 8.41 6.59 -4.92
CA GLY A 4 8.02 7.69 -5.82
C GLY A 4 8.80 7.73 -7.13
N THR A 5 9.69 6.76 -7.41
CA THR A 5 10.49 6.78 -8.65
C THR A 5 9.74 6.20 -9.84
N GLU A 6 10.20 6.51 -11.06
CA GLU A 6 9.57 6.05 -12.30
C GLU A 6 9.58 4.52 -12.44
N GLU A 7 10.63 3.86 -11.94
CA GLU A 7 10.83 2.41 -12.06
C GLU A 7 9.92 1.59 -11.14
N THR A 8 9.28 2.23 -10.15
CA THR A 8 8.40 1.52 -9.23
C THR A 8 7.08 1.13 -9.89
N PRO A 9 6.39 0.07 -9.42
CA PRO A 9 5.10 -0.31 -9.97
C PRO A 9 4.00 0.73 -9.66
N GLY A 10 3.02 0.84 -10.54
CA GLY A 10 1.90 1.78 -10.44
C GLY A 10 2.13 3.05 -11.24
N GLU A 11 1.05 3.81 -11.46
CA GLU A 11 1.05 5.04 -12.25
C GLU A 11 1.07 6.28 -11.35
N PHE A 12 1.56 7.39 -11.88
CA PHE A 12 1.42 8.68 -11.22
C PHE A 12 -0.04 9.19 -11.30
N GLU A 13 -0.56 9.63 -10.16
CA GLU A 13 -1.86 10.30 -10.02
C GLU A 13 -1.66 11.79 -9.70
N ILE A 14 -2.44 12.65 -10.35
CA ILE A 14 -2.44 14.09 -10.04
C ILE A 14 -3.37 14.33 -8.85
N TYR A 15 -2.83 14.86 -7.77
CA TYR A 15 -3.59 15.30 -6.61
C TYR A 15 -3.22 16.74 -6.26
N GLN A 16 -4.22 17.63 -6.23
CA GLN A 16 -4.03 19.06 -5.95
C GLN A 16 -2.93 19.72 -6.81
N GLY A 17 -2.85 19.35 -8.10
CA GLY A 17 -1.91 19.92 -9.05
C GLY A 17 -0.47 19.41 -8.95
N ARG A 18 -0.22 18.37 -8.16
CA ARG A 18 1.09 17.69 -8.07
C ARG A 18 0.97 16.22 -8.40
N SER A 19 1.99 15.65 -9.03
CA SER A 19 2.10 14.22 -9.31
C SER A 19 2.52 13.47 -8.06
N TYR A 20 1.80 12.41 -7.75
CA TYR A 20 2.15 11.47 -6.67
C TYR A 20 2.01 10.04 -7.18
N LYS A 21 2.65 9.12 -6.50
CA LYS A 21 2.47 7.69 -6.68
C LYS A 21 1.82 7.09 -5.44
N SER A 22 0.91 6.15 -5.64
CA SER A 22 0.30 5.44 -4.53
C SER A 22 1.33 4.54 -3.85
N TYR A 23 1.40 4.61 -2.52
CA TYR A 23 2.21 3.74 -1.69
C TYR A 23 1.32 3.03 -0.67
N ARG A 24 1.57 1.74 -0.45
CA ARG A 24 0.93 0.98 0.62
C ARG A 24 1.94 0.10 1.34
N GLY A 25 1.85 0.08 2.67
CA GLY A 25 2.54 -0.91 3.47
C GLY A 25 1.89 -2.28 3.31
N MET A 26 2.67 -3.36 3.42
CA MET A 26 2.15 -4.73 3.30
C MET A 26 1.13 -5.08 4.39
N GLY A 27 1.14 -4.38 5.54
CA GLY A 27 0.15 -4.53 6.60
C GLY A 27 -1.10 -3.67 6.41
N SER A 28 -1.23 -2.98 5.27
CA SER A 28 -2.44 -2.22 4.98
C SER A 28 -3.59 -3.17 4.66
N ILE A 29 -4.83 -2.72 4.90
CA ILE A 29 -6.02 -3.52 4.62
C ILE A 29 -6.05 -3.99 3.15
N SER A 30 -5.73 -3.12 2.18
CA SER A 30 -5.78 -3.52 0.77
C SER A 30 -4.69 -4.53 0.43
N ALA A 31 -3.48 -4.40 1.00
CA ALA A 31 -2.41 -5.38 0.78
C ALA A 31 -2.77 -6.73 1.41
N MET A 32 -3.24 -6.74 2.66
CA MET A 32 -3.56 -7.97 3.38
C MET A 32 -4.69 -8.76 2.73
N LYS A 33 -5.68 -8.07 2.15
CA LYS A 33 -6.76 -8.69 1.35
C LYS A 33 -6.29 -9.39 0.08
N ILE A 34 -5.12 -9.03 -0.45
CA ILE A 34 -4.56 -9.58 -1.70
C ILE A 34 -3.43 -10.59 -1.39
N GLY A 35 -3.38 -11.11 -0.15
CA GLY A 35 -2.50 -12.24 0.20
C GLY A 35 -1.20 -11.86 0.90
N SER A 36 -1.18 -10.75 1.65
CA SER A 36 -0.06 -10.44 2.54
C SER A 36 -0.39 -10.53 4.03
N LYS A 37 -1.57 -11.07 4.36
CA LYS A 37 -2.05 -11.28 5.73
C LYS A 37 -1.27 -12.37 6.48
N ASP A 38 -0.67 -13.32 5.76
CA ASP A 38 0.22 -14.37 6.27
C ASP A 38 1.42 -13.77 7.02
N ARG A 39 1.99 -12.71 6.46
CA ARG A 39 3.10 -11.95 7.05
C ARG A 39 2.76 -11.37 8.43
N TYR A 40 1.48 -11.17 8.71
CA TYR A 40 0.97 -10.60 9.96
C TYR A 40 0.19 -11.61 10.80
N PHE A 41 0.30 -12.91 10.49
CA PHE A 41 -0.36 -14.01 11.22
C PHE A 41 -1.90 -13.94 11.21
N GLN A 42 -2.49 -13.38 10.16
CA GLN A 42 -3.94 -13.18 10.04
C GLN A 42 -4.57 -14.01 8.91
N ASP A 43 -3.99 -15.16 8.55
CA ASP A 43 -4.44 -15.99 7.43
C ASP A 43 -5.87 -16.52 7.58
N ASP A 44 -6.26 -16.94 8.79
CA ASP A 44 -7.59 -17.49 9.06
C ASP A 44 -8.60 -16.44 9.56
N ASP A 45 -8.17 -15.17 9.67
CA ASP A 45 -8.99 -14.11 10.23
C ASP A 45 -10.01 -13.57 9.23
N LYS A 46 -11.30 -13.63 9.60
CA LYS A 46 -12.39 -13.03 8.85
C LYS A 46 -12.39 -11.50 8.94
N LYS A 47 -11.84 -10.94 10.02
CA LYS A 47 -11.74 -9.51 10.27
C LYS A 47 -10.28 -9.15 10.54
N LEU A 48 -9.68 -8.46 9.58
CA LEU A 48 -8.28 -8.08 9.63
C LEU A 48 -8.05 -6.89 10.58
N VAL A 49 -6.92 -6.91 11.28
CA VAL A 49 -6.34 -5.81 12.06
C VAL A 49 -5.12 -5.29 11.30
N PRO A 50 -5.21 -4.16 10.59
CA PRO A 50 -4.09 -3.66 9.79
C PRO A 50 -2.97 -3.09 10.66
N GLU A 51 -1.73 -3.38 10.28
CA GLU A 51 -0.50 -2.83 10.86
C GLU A 51 0.25 -1.89 9.90
N GLY A 52 -0.35 -1.60 8.75
CA GLY A 52 0.20 -0.73 7.72
C GLY A 52 -0.80 0.33 7.27
N ILE A 53 -0.25 1.37 6.64
CA ILE A 53 -1.02 2.49 6.10
C ILE A 53 -0.88 2.57 4.59
N GLU A 54 -1.78 3.35 3.99
CA GLU A 54 -1.78 3.69 2.58
C GLU A 54 -1.62 5.20 2.47
N GLY A 55 -0.93 5.64 1.42
CA GLY A 55 -0.63 7.05 1.23
C GLY A 55 -0.12 7.33 -0.17
N ARG A 56 0.32 8.57 -0.34
CA ARG A 56 0.86 9.10 -1.59
C ARG A 56 2.25 9.63 -1.33
N VAL A 57 3.16 9.36 -2.25
CA VAL A 57 4.55 9.85 -2.20
C VAL A 57 4.87 10.55 -3.51
N ALA A 58 5.72 11.57 -3.45
CA ALA A 58 6.24 12.29 -4.60
C ALA A 58 7.76 12.09 -4.67
#